data_AF-A0A661BZ23-F1
#
_entry.id   AF-A0A661BZ23-F1
#
_cell.length_a   1.000
_cell.length_b   1.000
_cell.length_c   1.000
_cell.angle_alpha   90.00
_cell.angle_beta   90.00
_cell.angle_gamma   90.00
#
_symmetry.space_group_name_H-M   'P 1'
#
loop_
_entity.id
_entity.type
_entity.pdbx_description
1 polymer ?
#
loop_
_entity_poly.entity_id
_entity_poly.type
_entity_poly.pdbx_seq_one_letter_code
_entity_poly.pdbx_strand_id
1 'polypeptide(L)'
;MSYSKSTSLSLAHMWVAFVFFAFAALLGLYQTIERIDLIPGLKSPELYFASVSTHGVLMGFVLTTFFAVGFGYYTATTSLKQDIWNKPLAWFGFWLSLSGVLMAAVPLLTGNASVLYTFYPPLMAHPT
;
A
#
# COMPACT_ATOMS: atom_id res chain seq x y z
N MET A 1 -5.06 -31.00 10.53
CA MET A 1 -4.35 -30.02 9.67
C MET A 1 -4.93 -28.64 9.95
N SER A 2 -4.17 -27.70 10.50
CA SER A 2 -4.71 -26.41 10.98
C SER A 2 -4.76 -25.38 9.84
N TYR A 3 -5.78 -25.51 9.00
CA TYR A 3 -6.07 -24.59 7.90
C TYR A 3 -6.38 -23.16 8.36
N SER A 4 -7.07 -23.01 9.51
CA SER A 4 -7.59 -21.70 9.94
C SER A 4 -6.52 -20.62 10.16
N LYS A 5 -5.30 -21.03 10.54
CA LYS A 5 -4.19 -20.08 10.76
C LYS A 5 -3.50 -19.64 9.45
N SER A 6 -3.50 -20.47 8.40
CA SER A 6 -3.04 -20.05 7.06
C SER A 6 -4.01 -19.03 6.46
N THR A 7 -5.31 -19.31 6.56
CA THR A 7 -6.39 -18.39 6.19
C THR A 7 -6.26 -17.04 6.91
N SER A 8 -5.88 -17.05 8.19
CA SER A 8 -5.67 -15.81 8.96
C SER A 8 -4.57 -14.91 8.39
N LEU A 9 -3.45 -15.48 7.93
CA LEU A 9 -2.34 -14.69 7.38
C LEU A 9 -2.70 -14.11 6.01
N SER A 10 -3.32 -14.92 5.14
CA SER A 10 -3.84 -14.44 3.86
C SER A 10 -4.85 -13.31 4.04
N LEU A 11 -5.80 -13.48 4.97
CA LEU A 11 -6.78 -12.44 5.28
C LEU A 11 -6.13 -11.17 5.84
N ALA A 12 -5.12 -11.29 6.71
CA ALA A 12 -4.40 -10.13 7.23
C ALA A 12 -3.77 -9.30 6.09
N HIS A 13 -3.14 -9.97 5.11
CA HIS A 13 -2.63 -9.29 3.93
C HIS A 13 -3.73 -8.64 3.10
N MET A 14 -4.86 -9.34 2.88
CA MET A 14 -6.01 -8.77 2.15
C MET A 14 -6.55 -7.52 2.84
N TRP A 15 -6.72 -7.56 4.16
CA TRP A 15 -7.20 -6.40 4.92
C TRP A 15 -6.28 -5.20 4.75
N VAL A 16 -4.96 -5.37 4.89
CA VAL A 16 -3.99 -4.29 4.65
C VAL A 16 -4.13 -3.77 3.22
N ALA A 17 -4.13 -4.66 2.23
CA ALA A 17 -4.23 -4.28 0.82
C ALA A 17 -5.48 -3.44 0.53
N PHE A 18 -6.66 -3.90 0.94
CA PHE A 18 -7.93 -3.24 0.64
C PHE A 18 -8.17 -1.98 1.47
N VAL A 19 -7.67 -1.91 2.71
CA VAL A 19 -7.73 -0.69 3.52
C VAL A 19 -6.89 0.41 2.87
N PHE A 20 -5.64 0.12 2.49
CA PHE A 20 -4.79 1.10 1.81
C PHE A 20 -5.28 1.43 0.40
N PHE A 21 -5.91 0.48 -0.31
CA PHE A 21 -6.62 0.77 -1.55
C PHE A 21 -7.74 1.79 -1.36
N ALA A 22 -8.54 1.68 -0.30
CA ALA A 22 -9.61 2.65 -0.04
C ALA A 22 -9.04 4.07 0.14
N PHE A 23 -7.95 4.22 0.90
CA PHE A 23 -7.24 5.50 1.01
C PHE A 23 -6.72 5.99 -0.34
N ALA A 24 -6.10 5.12 -1.13
CA ALA A 24 -5.61 5.47 -2.46
C ALA A 24 -6.74 5.89 -3.41
N ALA A 25 -7.89 5.23 -3.37
CA ALA A 25 -9.05 5.57 -4.19
C ALA A 25 -9.58 6.98 -3.88
N LEU A 26 -9.61 7.38 -2.59
CA LEU A 26 -9.97 8.74 -2.19
C LEU A 26 -8.98 9.78 -2.74
N LEU A 27 -7.69 9.48 -2.72
CA LEU A 27 -6.66 10.35 -3.31
C LEU A 27 -6.80 10.45 -4.85
N GLY A 28 -7.14 9.35 -5.51
CA GLY A 28 -7.39 9.33 -6.97
C GLY A 28 -8.65 10.13 -7.35
N LEU A 29 -9.70 10.07 -6.52
CA LEU A 29 -10.87 10.92 -6.66
C LEU A 29 -10.50 12.40 -6.53
N TYR A 30 -9.70 12.76 -5.51
CA TYR A 30 -9.20 14.12 -5.36
C TYR A 30 -8.40 14.60 -6.59
N GLN A 31 -7.49 13.75 -7.12
CA GLN A 31 -6.74 14.07 -8.34
C GLN A 31 -7.66 14.38 -9.52
N THR A 32 -8.75 13.62 -9.67
CA THR A 32 -9.73 13.85 -10.75
C THR A 32 -10.46 15.17 -10.56
N ILE A 33 -10.92 15.46 -9.33
CA ILE A 33 -11.61 16.71 -8.98
C ILE A 33 -10.73 17.93 -9.27
N GLU A 34 -9.45 17.88 -8.89
CA GLU A 34 -8.48 18.96 -9.14
C GLU A 34 -8.20 19.13 -10.64
N ARG A 35 -7.97 18.02 -11.36
CA ARG A 35 -7.65 18.03 -12.79
C ARG A 35 -8.74 18.59 -13.69
N ILE A 36 -10.01 18.35 -13.34
CA ILE A 36 -11.16 18.86 -14.11
C ILE A 36 -11.63 20.23 -13.60
N ASP A 37 -10.96 20.81 -12.61
CA ASP A 37 -11.29 22.09 -11.99
C ASP A 37 -12.73 22.15 -11.44
N LEU A 38 -13.23 21.02 -10.92
CA LEU A 38 -14.62 20.91 -10.44
C LEU A 38 -14.88 21.82 -9.23
N ILE A 39 -13.87 21.97 -8.36
CA ILE A 39 -13.92 22.82 -7.17
C ILE A 39 -12.65 23.69 -7.18
N PRO A 40 -12.69 24.88 -7.81
CA PRO A 40 -11.50 25.72 -7.98
C PRO A 40 -10.79 26.09 -6.66
N GLY A 41 -11.55 26.17 -5.55
CA GLY A 41 -11.02 26.47 -4.23
C GLY A 41 -10.15 25.35 -3.60
N LEU A 42 -10.18 24.14 -4.15
CA LEU A 42 -9.34 23.03 -3.70
C LEU A 42 -8.00 22.93 -4.47
N LYS A 43 -7.80 23.80 -5.46
CA LYS A 43 -6.62 23.73 -6.32
C LYS A 43 -5.35 24.10 -5.57
N SER A 44 -4.45 23.14 -5.43
CA SER A 44 -3.15 23.31 -4.82
C SER A 44 -2.14 22.37 -5.45
N PRO A 45 -1.11 22.89 -6.14
CA PRO A 45 -0.05 22.05 -6.72
C PRO A 45 0.65 21.19 -5.66
N GLU A 46 0.90 21.74 -4.48
CA GLU A 46 1.55 21.03 -3.38
C GLU A 46 0.73 19.82 -2.93
N LEU A 47 -0.57 20.02 -2.64
CA LEU A 47 -1.47 18.94 -2.25
C LEU A 47 -1.70 17.95 -3.39
N TYR A 48 -1.72 18.42 -4.64
CA TYR A 48 -1.81 17.56 -5.82
C TYR A 48 -0.62 16.61 -5.92
N PHE A 49 0.62 17.11 -5.85
CA PHE A 49 1.81 16.26 -5.92
C PHE A 49 1.97 15.35 -4.69
N ALA A 50 1.61 15.81 -3.50
CA ALA A 50 1.54 14.95 -2.31
C ALA A 50 0.53 13.81 -2.50
N SER A 51 -0.66 14.12 -3.04
CA SER A 51 -1.71 13.14 -3.35
C SER A 51 -1.28 12.13 -4.41
N VAL A 52 -0.73 12.58 -5.54
CA VAL A 52 -0.28 11.69 -6.62
C VAL A 52 0.86 10.78 -6.15
N SER A 53 1.79 11.31 -5.35
CA SER A 53 2.89 10.52 -4.78
C SER A 53 2.36 9.44 -3.85
N THR A 54 1.52 9.82 -2.89
CA THR A 54 0.92 8.89 -1.94
C THR A 54 0.04 7.85 -2.64
N HIS A 55 -0.83 8.28 -3.55
CA HIS A 55 -1.68 7.39 -4.36
C HIS A 55 -0.84 6.37 -5.13
N GLY A 56 0.19 6.83 -5.85
CA GLY A 56 1.06 5.96 -6.63
C GLY A 56 1.78 4.93 -5.77
N VAL A 57 2.27 5.32 -4.59
CA VAL A 57 2.93 4.37 -3.65
C VAL A 57 1.94 3.35 -3.10
N LEU A 58 0.75 3.80 -2.68
CA LEU A 58 -0.28 2.91 -2.15
C LEU A 58 -0.79 1.92 -3.20
N MET A 59 -1.02 2.36 -4.44
CA MET A 59 -1.48 1.50 -5.53
C MET A 59 -0.37 0.59 -6.06
N GLY A 60 0.82 1.14 -6.30
CA GLY A 60 1.91 0.47 -6.99
C GLY A 60 2.72 -0.49 -6.12
N PHE A 61 2.86 -0.20 -4.82
CA PHE A 61 3.65 -1.02 -3.91
C PHE A 61 2.79 -1.69 -2.83
N VAL A 62 1.97 -0.92 -2.11
CA VAL A 62 1.26 -1.46 -0.92
C VAL A 62 0.16 -2.45 -1.34
N LEU A 63 -0.80 -2.00 -2.14
CA LEU A 63 -1.92 -2.83 -2.60
C LEU A 63 -1.41 -4.09 -3.32
N THR A 64 -0.59 -3.91 -4.35
CA THR A 64 -0.10 -5.01 -5.20
C THR A 64 0.71 -6.03 -4.41
N THR A 65 1.61 -5.59 -3.52
CA THR A 65 2.47 -6.50 -2.76
C THR A 65 1.66 -7.30 -1.74
N PHE A 66 0.85 -6.64 -0.91
CA PHE A 66 0.04 -7.34 0.08
C PHE A 66 -1.01 -8.24 -0.59
N PHE A 67 -1.62 -7.79 -1.68
CA PHE A 67 -2.54 -8.62 -2.46
C PHE A 67 -1.82 -9.85 -3.04
N ALA A 68 -0.71 -9.68 -3.76
CA ALA A 68 0.00 -10.79 -4.39
C ALA A 68 0.47 -11.83 -3.37
N VAL A 69 1.06 -11.38 -2.24
CA VAL A 69 1.56 -12.29 -1.19
C VAL A 69 0.40 -13.00 -0.48
N GLY A 70 -0.62 -12.27 -0.05
CA GLY A 70 -1.75 -12.85 0.67
C GLY A 70 -2.56 -13.83 -0.19
N PHE A 71 -2.82 -13.46 -1.45
CA PHE A 71 -3.46 -14.33 -2.42
C PHE A 71 -2.59 -15.54 -2.77
N GLY A 72 -1.26 -15.35 -2.85
CA GLY A 72 -0.29 -16.42 -3.04
C GLY A 72 -0.34 -17.47 -1.94
N TYR A 73 -0.34 -17.05 -0.66
CA TYR A 73 -0.51 -17.97 0.47
C TYR A 73 -1.83 -18.74 0.41
N TYR A 74 -2.92 -18.06 0.08
CA TYR A 74 -4.24 -18.69 -0.02
C TYR A 74 -4.25 -19.75 -1.13
N THR A 75 -3.81 -19.36 -2.33
CA THR A 75 -3.80 -20.22 -3.51
C THR A 75 -2.88 -21.42 -3.32
N ALA A 76 -1.66 -21.22 -2.82
CA ALA A 76 -0.71 -22.30 -2.58
C ALA A 76 -1.24 -23.31 -1.56
N THR A 77 -1.73 -22.82 -0.41
CA THR A 77 -2.19 -23.74 0.65
C THR A 77 -3.46 -24.50 0.29
N THR A 78 -4.40 -23.86 -0.43
CA THR A 78 -5.65 -24.51 -0.86
C THR A 78 -5.45 -25.46 -2.04
N SER A 79 -4.63 -25.07 -3.03
CA SER A 79 -4.45 -25.86 -4.26
C SER A 79 -3.53 -27.05 -4.05
N LEU A 80 -2.41 -26.85 -3.35
CA LEU A 80 -1.43 -27.91 -3.07
C LEU A 80 -1.83 -28.76 -1.86
N LYS A 81 -2.82 -28.31 -1.08
CA LYS A 81 -3.24 -28.93 0.19
C LYS A 81 -2.09 -29.08 1.18
N GLN A 82 -1.14 -28.15 1.15
CA GLN A 82 0.02 -28.11 2.04
C GLN A 82 -0.05 -26.88 2.95
N ASP A 83 0.42 -27.04 4.18
CA ASP A 83 0.58 -25.92 5.10
C ASP A 83 1.76 -25.03 4.66
N ILE A 84 1.72 -23.75 5.03
CA ILE A 84 2.88 -22.86 4.91
C ILE A 84 4.06 -23.47 5.69
N TRP A 85 5.18 -23.69 4.98
CA TRP A 85 6.36 -24.38 5.51
C TRP A 85 6.86 -23.79 6.84
N ASN A 86 7.03 -22.47 6.90
CA ASN A 86 7.48 -21.77 8.11
C ASN A 86 6.54 -20.60 8.44
N LYS A 87 5.51 -20.88 9.26
CA LYS A 87 4.48 -19.89 9.66
C LYS A 87 5.06 -18.70 10.44
N PRO A 88 5.95 -18.89 11.44
CA PRO A 88 6.58 -17.75 12.13
C PRO A 88 7.33 -16.82 11.18
N LEU A 89 8.08 -17.37 10.23
CA LEU A 89 8.80 -16.57 9.23
C LEU A 89 7.84 -15.81 8.30
N ALA A 90 6.72 -16.43 7.91
CA ALA A 90 5.69 -15.78 7.10
C ALA A 90 5.03 -14.59 7.83
N TRP A 91 4.73 -14.74 9.13
CA TRP A 91 4.25 -13.64 9.97
C TRP A 91 5.31 -12.56 10.19
N PHE A 92 6.58 -12.93 10.36
CA PHE A 92 7.67 -11.96 10.43
C PHE A 92 7.75 -11.12 9.15
N GLY A 93 7.67 -11.76 7.97
CA GLY A 93 7.63 -11.04 6.68
C GLY A 93 6.45 -10.09 6.57
N PHE A 94 5.26 -10.49 7.03
CA PHE A 94 4.09 -9.61 7.09
C PHE A 94 4.36 -8.36 7.94
N TRP A 95 4.85 -8.54 9.17
CA TRP A 95 5.11 -7.42 10.07
C TRP A 95 6.26 -6.52 9.59
N LEU A 96 7.29 -7.10 8.99
CA LEU A 96 8.38 -6.34 8.37
C LEU A 96 7.86 -5.43 7.26
N SER A 97 7.08 -5.98 6.33
CA SER A 97 6.45 -5.22 5.26
C SER A 97 5.53 -4.12 5.78
N LEU A 98 4.67 -4.45 6.76
CA LEU A 98 3.73 -3.46 7.33
C LEU A 98 4.47 -2.34 8.06
N SER A 99 5.53 -2.65 8.80
CA SER A 99 6.35 -1.65 9.48
C SER A 99 7.01 -0.70 8.48
N GLY A 100 7.53 -1.22 7.36
CA GLY A 100 8.07 -0.40 6.28
C GLY A 100 7.03 0.55 5.67
N VAL A 101 5.79 0.09 5.47
CA VAL A 101 4.68 0.93 5.01
C VAL A 101 4.39 2.05 6.00
N LEU A 102 4.31 1.73 7.30
CA LEU A 102 4.02 2.72 8.34
C LEU A 102 5.13 3.77 8.48
N MET A 103 6.40 3.36 8.33
CA MET A 103 7.53 4.28 8.29
C MET A 103 7.44 5.23 7.08
N ALA A 104 7.13 4.68 5.89
CA ALA A 104 7.01 5.48 4.66
C ALA A 104 5.76 6.38 4.64
N ALA A 105 4.73 6.07 5.45
CA ALA A 105 3.49 6.84 5.49
C ALA A 105 3.69 8.26 6.05
N VAL A 106 4.58 8.45 7.03
CA VAL A 106 4.80 9.75 7.69
C VAL A 106 5.21 10.86 6.70
N PRO A 107 6.27 10.70 5.89
CA PRO A 107 6.70 11.77 4.98
C PRO A 107 5.76 11.92 3.78
N LEU A 108 5.08 10.85 3.36
CA LEU A 108 4.07 10.89 2.30
C LEU A 108 2.83 11.72 2.72
N LEU A 109 2.28 11.44 3.91
CA LEU A 109 1.09 12.12 4.41
C LEU A 109 1.37 13.56 4.86
N THR A 110 2.60 13.89 5.23
CA THR A 110 3.02 15.26 5.58
C THR A 110 3.49 16.09 4.39
N GLY A 111 3.48 15.53 3.16
CA GLY A 111 3.92 16.22 1.95
C GLY A 111 5.43 16.29 1.74
N ASN A 112 6.22 15.80 2.71
CA ASN A 112 7.69 15.78 2.69
C ASN A 112 8.29 14.73 1.73
N ALA A 113 7.46 13.88 1.12
CA ALA A 113 7.85 12.91 0.09
C ALA A 113 7.03 13.04 -1.21
N SER A 114 6.80 14.28 -1.66
CA SER A 114 6.06 14.58 -2.90
C SER A 114 6.89 14.37 -4.18
N VAL A 115 7.44 13.16 -4.36
CA VAL A 115 8.41 12.80 -5.42
C VAL A 115 7.93 11.71 -6.38
N LEU A 116 6.62 11.45 -6.40
CA LEU A 116 5.97 10.37 -7.15
C LEU A 116 6.41 8.96 -6.68
N TYR A 117 5.74 7.94 -7.19
CA TYR A 117 6.10 6.53 -6.91
C TYR A 117 7.40 6.08 -7.59
N THR A 118 7.99 6.91 -8.47
CA THR A 118 9.24 6.64 -9.16
C THR A 118 10.47 7.25 -8.48
N PHE A 119 10.29 8.21 -7.56
CA PHE A 119 11.34 8.81 -6.74
C PHE A 119 12.61 9.20 -7.55
N TYR A 120 12.43 9.77 -8.75
CA TYR A 120 13.54 10.13 -9.62
C TYR A 120 14.32 11.34 -9.08
N PRO A 121 15.66 11.25 -8.96
CA PRO A 121 16.51 12.41 -8.68
C PRO A 121 16.40 13.50 -9.75
N PRO A 122 16.68 14.79 -9.42
CA PRO A 122 17.25 15.31 -8.17
C PRO A 122 16.23 15.60 -7.06
N LEU A 123 14.94 15.27 -7.26
CA LEU A 123 13.92 15.45 -6.23
C LEU A 123 14.18 14.46 -5.08
N MET A 124 14.40 14.99 -3.87
CA MET A 124 14.73 14.20 -2.70
C MET A 124 13.59 14.26 -1.68
N ALA A 125 13.06 13.10 -1.32
CA ALA A 125 12.13 12.95 -0.21
C ALA A 125 12.88 13.04 1.13
N HIS A 126 12.17 13.46 2.18
CA HIS A 126 12.70 13.36 3.53
C HIS A 126 12.93 11.88 3.90
N PRO A 127 14.03 11.53 4.60
CA PRO A 127 14.37 10.14 4.91
C PRO A 127 13.40 9.44 5.87
N THR A 128 12.54 10.20 6.56
CA THR A 128 11.60 9.72 7.59
C THR A 128 10.33 10.54 7.68
#